data_AF-A0A0P8C275-F1
#
_entry.id   AF-A0A0P8C275-F1
#
_cell.length_a   1.000
_cell.length_b   1.000
_cell.length_c   1.000
_cell.angle_alpha   90.00
_cell.angle_beta   90.00
_cell.angle_gamma   90.00
#
_symmetry.space_group_name_H-M   'P 1'
#
loop_
_entity.id
_entity.type
_entity.pdbx_description
1 polymer ?
#
loop_
_entity_poly.entity_id
_entity_poly.type
_entity_poly.pdbx_seq_one_letter_code
_entity_poly.pdbx_strand_id
1 'polypeptide(L)'
;MALFQNSVLKKYLASQSSQPIQEAFAVYQSYFHNPQIRENIRAAKEEQFQEGFLRELFVKILGYTINPMQYFERFDYEIDAMVYEFGFSKKIRRIEEGGEA
;
A
#
# COMPACT_ATOMS: atom_id res chain seq x y z
N MET A 1 -14.37 7.93 -23.78
CA MET A 1 -13.58 9.06 -23.25
C MET A 1 -12.50 8.49 -22.34
N ALA A 2 -11.26 8.95 -22.43
CA ALA A 2 -10.20 8.47 -21.54
C ALA A 2 -10.34 9.14 -20.16
N LEU A 3 -10.27 8.36 -19.08
CA LEU A 3 -10.43 8.85 -17.70
C LEU A 3 -9.27 9.78 -17.27
N PHE A 4 -8.11 9.65 -17.91
CA PHE A 4 -6.89 10.36 -17.57
C PHE A 4 -6.18 10.93 -18.81
N GLN A 5 -5.48 12.05 -18.63
CA GLN A 5 -4.64 12.63 -19.68
C GLN A 5 -3.34 11.83 -19.86
N ASN A 6 -2.91 11.65 -21.12
CA ASN A 6 -1.71 10.87 -21.46
C ASN A 6 -0.41 11.40 -20.82
N SER A 7 -0.27 12.73 -20.73
CA SER A 7 0.89 13.37 -20.10
C SER A 7 0.98 13.05 -18.60
N VAL A 8 -0.16 13.06 -17.91
CA VAL A 8 -0.29 12.70 -16.50
C VAL A 8 0.08 11.23 -16.31
N LEU A 9 -0.48 10.32 -17.11
CA LEU A 9 -0.17 8.89 -17.06
C LEU A 9 1.34 8.62 -17.21
N LYS A 10 1.98 9.19 -18.24
CA LYS A 10 3.42 9.00 -18.47
C LYS A 10 4.27 9.48 -17.30
N LYS A 11 3.92 10.63 -16.71
CA LYS A 11 4.63 11.17 -15.54
C LYS A 11 4.56 10.21 -14.35
N TYR A 12 3.36 9.73 -14.01
CA TYR A 12 3.17 8.85 -12.85
C TYR A 12 3.80 7.47 -13.07
N LEU A 13 3.74 6.92 -14.28
CA LEU A 13 4.40 5.65 -14.61
C LEU A 13 5.92 5.75 -14.49
N ALA A 14 6.51 6.86 -14.93
CA ALA A 14 7.96 7.09 -14.83
C ALA A 14 8.43 7.31 -13.38
N SER A 15 7.55 7.76 -12.48
CA SER A 15 7.89 7.99 -11.07
C SER A 15 7.68 6.77 -10.17
N GLN A 16 7.13 5.66 -10.69
CA GLN A 16 6.98 4.44 -9.89
C GLN A 16 8.30 3.67 -9.79
N SER A 17 8.58 3.10 -8.62
CA SER A 17 9.70 2.16 -8.47
C SER A 17 9.34 0.81 -9.10
N SER A 18 10.22 0.32 -9.97
CA SER A 18 9.99 -0.93 -10.73
C SER A 18 10.08 -2.17 -9.85
N GLN A 19 10.93 -2.15 -8.81
CA GLN A 19 11.19 -3.29 -7.95
C GLN A 19 9.94 -3.78 -7.18
N PRO A 20 9.24 -2.95 -6.38
CA PRO A 20 8.07 -3.43 -5.64
C PRO A 20 6.92 -3.86 -6.57
N ILE A 21 6.81 -3.24 -7.76
CA ILE A 21 5.85 -3.66 -8.79
C ILE A 21 6.19 -5.06 -9.29
N GLN A 22 7.45 -5.34 -9.58
CA GLN A 22 7.89 -6.66 -10.04
C GLN A 22 7.68 -7.73 -8.97
N GLU A 23 8.00 -7.43 -7.72
CA GLU A 23 7.79 -8.33 -6.58
C GLU A 23 6.30 -8.64 -6.39
N ALA A 24 5.44 -7.62 -6.32
CA ALA A 24 4.00 -7.81 -6.24
C ALA A 24 3.45 -8.59 -7.45
N PHE A 25 3.94 -8.30 -8.65
CA PHE A 25 3.53 -9.02 -9.86
C PHE A 25 3.97 -10.48 -9.87
N ALA A 26 5.12 -10.82 -9.29
CA ALA A 26 5.55 -12.20 -9.12
C ALA A 26 4.61 -12.96 -8.16
N VAL A 27 4.23 -12.33 -7.04
CA VAL A 27 3.25 -12.91 -6.10
C VAL A 27 1.89 -13.08 -6.79
N TYR A 28 1.45 -12.08 -7.55
CA TYR A 28 0.22 -12.14 -8.35
C TYR A 28 0.22 -13.35 -9.29
N GLN A 29 1.28 -13.52 -10.08
CA GLN A 29 1.41 -14.64 -10.99
C GLN A 29 1.40 -15.98 -10.24
N SER A 30 2.12 -16.08 -9.12
CA SER A 30 2.17 -17.32 -8.34
C SER A 30 0.79 -17.78 -7.85
N TYR A 31 -0.11 -16.82 -7.57
CA TYR A 31 -1.46 -17.12 -7.08
C TYR A 31 -2.47 -17.28 -8.21
N PHE A 32 -2.63 -16.26 -9.05
CA PHE A 32 -3.70 -16.22 -10.06
C PHE A 32 -3.38 -17.03 -11.32
N HIS A 33 -2.10 -17.31 -11.62
CA HIS A 33 -1.76 -18.19 -12.75
C HIS A 33 -1.66 -19.66 -12.34
N ASN A 34 -1.85 -19.99 -11.06
CA ASN A 34 -1.90 -21.37 -10.61
C ASN A 34 -3.17 -22.07 -11.16
N PRO A 35 -3.03 -23.15 -11.95
CA PRO A 35 -4.18 -23.84 -12.54
C PRO A 35 -5.19 -24.37 -11.51
N GLN A 36 -4.72 -24.82 -10.34
CA GLN A 36 -5.58 -25.35 -9.27
C GLN A 36 -6.41 -24.23 -8.65
N ILE A 37 -5.80 -23.07 -8.38
CA ILE A 37 -6.51 -21.90 -7.85
C ILE A 37 -7.56 -21.43 -8.86
N ARG A 38 -7.21 -21.38 -10.15
CA ARG A 38 -8.16 -20.98 -11.21
C ARG A 38 -9.38 -21.91 -11.28
N GLU A 39 -9.19 -23.21 -11.12
CA GLU A 39 -10.31 -24.16 -11.10
C GLU A 39 -11.17 -23.99 -9.85
N ASN A 40 -10.54 -23.79 -8.69
CA ASN A 40 -11.26 -23.48 -7.45
C ASN A 40 -12.09 -22.19 -7.56
N ILE A 41 -11.55 -21.14 -8.19
CA ILE A 41 -12.25 -19.88 -8.45
C ILE A 41 -13.48 -20.08 -9.34
N ARG A 42 -13.36 -20.94 -10.37
CA ARG A 42 -14.47 -21.26 -11.29
C ARG A 42 -15.58 -22.06 -10.61
N ALA A 43 -15.23 -22.91 -9.65
CA ALA A 43 -16.16 -23.73 -8.90
C ALA A 43 -16.77 -23.00 -7.68
N ALA A 44 -16.16 -21.91 -7.24
CA ALA A 44 -16.61 -21.15 -6.08
C ALA A 44 -17.89 -20.34 -6.36
N LYS A 45 -18.70 -20.15 -5.31
CA LYS A 45 -19.82 -19.20 -5.36
C LYS A 45 -19.29 -17.77 -5.31
N GLU A 46 -20.05 -16.84 -5.89
CA GLU A 46 -19.68 -15.42 -5.96
C GLU A 46 -19.29 -14.83 -4.60
N GLU A 47 -20.10 -15.06 -3.57
CA GLU A 47 -19.85 -14.55 -2.20
C GLU A 47 -18.51 -15.05 -1.62
N GLN A 48 -18.18 -16.31 -1.86
CA GLN A 48 -16.94 -16.93 -1.37
C GLN A 48 -15.72 -16.40 -2.13
N PHE A 49 -15.88 -16.17 -3.42
CA PHE A 49 -14.80 -15.66 -4.26
C PHE A 49 -14.59 -14.16 -4.08
N GLN A 50 -15.64 -13.36 -3.88
CA GLN A 50 -15.52 -11.91 -3.69
C GLN A 50 -14.66 -11.56 -2.47
N GLU A 51 -14.95 -12.16 -1.31
CA GLU A 51 -14.13 -11.93 -0.10
C GLU A 51 -12.70 -12.46 -0.28
N GLY A 52 -12.56 -13.69 -0.80
CA GLY A 52 -11.25 -14.30 -1.04
C GLY A 52 -10.39 -13.52 -2.02
N PHE A 53 -10.98 -13.01 -3.10
CA PHE A 53 -10.32 -12.17 -4.09
C PHE A 53 -9.78 -10.88 -3.46
N LEU A 54 -10.58 -10.21 -2.64
CA LEU A 54 -10.16 -8.98 -1.97
C LEU A 54 -8.96 -9.24 -1.05
N ARG A 55 -9.00 -10.31 -0.25
CA ARG A 55 -7.89 -10.68 0.64
C ARG A 55 -6.61 -10.99 -0.14
N GLU A 56 -6.71 -11.80 -1.18
CA GLU A 56 -5.53 -12.25 -1.93
C GLU A 56 -4.91 -11.12 -2.77
N LEU A 57 -5.73 -10.29 -3.43
CA LEU A 57 -5.23 -9.18 -4.23
C LEU A 57 -4.79 -8.00 -3.36
N PHE A 58 -5.67 -7.48 -2.52
CA PHE A 58 -5.37 -6.24 -1.81
C PHE A 58 -4.45 -6.46 -0.62
N VAL A 59 -4.64 -7.53 0.17
CA VAL A 59 -3.81 -7.76 1.36
C VAL A 59 -2.50 -8.41 0.99
N LYS A 60 -2.56 -9.57 0.34
CA LYS A 60 -1.36 -10.41 0.15
C LYS A 60 -0.44 -9.90 -0.97
N ILE A 61 -1.01 -9.43 -2.08
CA ILE A 61 -0.22 -8.97 -3.23
C ILE A 61 0.14 -7.49 -3.08
N LEU A 62 -0.81 -6.65 -2.70
CA LEU A 62 -0.62 -5.19 -2.65
C LEU A 62 -0.34 -4.63 -1.25
N GLY A 63 -0.43 -5.44 -0.19
CA GLY A 63 -0.06 -5.03 1.17
C GLY A 63 -1.09 -4.17 1.91
N TYR A 64 -2.32 -4.06 1.43
CA TYR A 64 -3.39 -3.28 2.07
C TYR A 64 -4.00 -4.01 3.27
N THR A 65 -4.68 -3.27 4.14
CA THR A 65 -5.44 -3.84 5.27
C THR A 65 -6.94 -3.74 4.99
N ILE A 66 -7.67 -4.85 5.04
CA ILE A 66 -9.14 -4.88 4.91
C ILE A 66 -9.77 -4.71 6.30
N ASN A 67 -10.75 -3.81 6.40
CA ASN A 67 -11.49 -3.48 7.62
C ASN A 67 -10.60 -3.01 8.80
N PRO A 68 -9.90 -1.86 8.66
CA PRO A 68 -9.14 -1.27 9.76
C PRO A 68 -10.09 -0.63 10.79
N MET A 69 -10.75 -1.42 11.64
CA MET A 69 -11.48 -0.90 12.81
C MET A 69 -10.63 -1.02 14.07
N GLN A 70 -9.89 0.06 14.36
CA GLN A 70 -9.95 0.87 15.60
C GLN A 70 -8.71 1.77 15.61
N TYR A 71 -8.95 3.08 15.70
CA TYR A 71 -8.01 4.20 15.47
C TYR A 71 -7.67 4.51 14.00
N PHE A 72 -8.57 5.32 13.41
CA PHE A 72 -8.24 6.31 12.39
C PHE A 72 -7.31 7.38 13.00
N GLU A 73 -6.09 6.99 13.33
CA GLU A 73 -4.96 7.88 13.62
C GLU A 73 -3.71 7.00 13.54
N ARG A 74 -3.34 6.61 12.32
CA ARG A 74 -2.03 6.05 12.05
C ARG A 74 -1.26 7.03 11.19
N PHE A 75 -0.91 8.15 11.81
CA PHE A 75 0.28 8.92 11.45
C PHE A 75 1.49 8.03 11.74
N ASP A 76 1.80 7.09 10.85
CA ASP A 76 3.06 6.34 10.93
C ASP A 76 4.01 6.74 9.80
N TYR A 77 4.82 7.74 10.11
CA TYR A 77 6.29 7.71 10.02
C TYR A 77 6.97 7.30 8.70
N GLU A 78 6.53 7.80 7.53
CA GLU A 78 7.41 7.92 6.34
C GLU A 78 7.55 9.33 5.77
N ILE A 79 6.95 10.36 6.40
CA ILE A 79 7.13 11.76 5.95
C ILE A 79 8.35 12.45 6.59
N ASP A 80 9.01 11.83 7.58
CA ASP A 80 10.22 12.43 8.20
C ASP A 80 11.48 12.36 7.33
N ALA A 81 11.52 11.50 6.30
CA ALA A 81 12.64 11.49 5.35
C ALA A 81 12.63 12.69 4.40
N MET A 82 11.46 13.28 4.10
CA MET A 82 11.37 14.42 3.18
C MET A 82 11.52 15.78 3.87
N VAL A 83 11.25 15.88 5.17
CA VAL A 83 11.35 17.17 5.89
C VAL A 83 12.81 17.58 6.09
N TYR A 84 13.76 16.64 6.14
CA TYR A 84 15.18 16.95 6.26
C TYR A 84 15.80 17.50 4.96
N GLU A 85 15.25 17.17 3.79
CA GLU A 85 15.74 17.68 2.49
C GLU A 85 15.24 19.09 2.13
N PHE A 86 14.17 19.58 2.78
CA PHE A 86 13.51 20.84 2.40
C PHE A 86 13.61 21.98 3.44
N GLY A 87 14.47 21.86 4.45
CA GLY A 87 14.94 23.03 5.21
C GLY A 87 13.89 23.78 6.06
N PHE A 88 12.82 23.12 6.51
CA PHE A 88 11.87 23.73 7.43
C PHE A 88 12.26 23.47 8.90
N SER A 89 12.91 24.45 9.53
CA SER A 89 13.24 24.43 10.96
C SER A 89 11.99 24.63 11.81
N LYS A 90 11.48 23.58 12.45
CA LYS A 90 10.49 23.71 13.52
C LYS A 90 11.23 23.77 14.86
N LYS A 91 11.36 24.98 15.38
CA LYS A 91 11.94 25.32 16.69
C LYS A 91 11.16 24.59 17.81
N ILE A 92 11.65 23.44 18.25
CA ILE A 92 11.12 22.75 19.44
C ILE A 92 11.75 23.42 20.67
N ARG A 93 10.90 24.05 21.48
CA ARG A 93 11.28 24.58 22.80
C ARG A 93 11.54 23.36 23.69
N ARG A 94 12.81 23.17 24.06
CA ARG A 94 13.28 22.15 25.01
C ARG A 94 12.53 22.35 26.34
N ILE A 95 11.80 21.35 26.81
CA ILE A 95 11.54 21.22 28.26
C ILE A 95 12.67 20.30 28.73
N GLU A 96 13.60 20.89 29.48
CA GLU A 96 14.71 20.18 30.09
C GLU A 96 14.21 19.23 31.17
N GLU A 97 14.79 18.04 31.21
CA GLU A 97 14.75 17.17 32.38
C GLU A 97 15.27 17.93 33.61
N GLY A 98 14.55 17.84 34.72
CA GLY A 98 14.97 18.33 36.01
C GLY A 98 14.31 17.48 37.10
N GLY A 99 15.13 16.73 37.82
CA GLY A 99 14.70 15.87 38.92
C GLY A 99 14.31 16.61 40.20
N GLU A 100 13.88 15.79 41.15
CA GLU A 100 13.73 16.00 42.60
C GLU A 100 12.62 16.95 43.11
N ALA A 101 11.60 16.35 43.72
CA ALA A 101 11.38 16.42 45.17
C ALA A 101 10.56 15.20 45.65
#